data_AF-A0A953ID70-F1
#
_entry.id   AF-A0A953ID70-F1
#
_cell.length_a   1.000
_cell.length_b   1.000
_cell.length_c   1.000
_cell.angle_alpha   90.00
_cell.angle_beta   90.00
_cell.angle_gamma   90.00
#
_symmetry.space_group_name_H-M   'P 1'
#
loop_
_entity.id
_entity.type
_entity.pdbx_description
1 polymer ?
#
loop_
_entity_poly.entity_id
_entity_poly.type
_entity_poly.pdbx_seq_one_letter_code
_entity_poly.pdbx_strand_id
1 'polypeptide(L)'
;LWQERFWSCALSERHLRSAVAYVLLNPVRAGLVERPEQWPHSSAAALLGESADPLAESNVLKHYLSTAPGSQNLDLSDAEAIELRRHTSTGRPLESR
;
A
#
# COMPACT_ATOMS: atom_id res chain seq x y z
N LEU A 1 10.58 3.33 -21.42
CA LEU A 1 9.35 3.60 -22.21
C LEU A 1 8.22 3.80 -21.22
N TRP A 2 7.40 4.84 -21.39
CA TRP A 2 6.25 5.11 -20.52
C TRP A 2 4.97 4.62 -21.19
N GLN A 3 4.04 4.09 -20.41
CA GLN A 3 2.65 3.93 -20.86
C GLN A 3 2.00 5.33 -20.97
N GLU A 4 1.06 5.50 -21.89
CA GLU A 4 0.51 6.83 -22.28
C GLU A 4 -0.01 7.66 -21.10
N ARG A 5 -0.52 7.01 -20.03
CA ARG A 5 -1.09 7.66 -18.84
C ARG A 5 -0.74 6.92 -17.55
N PHE A 6 -0.94 7.59 -16.42
CA PHE A 6 -0.88 7.02 -15.07
C PHE A 6 -2.30 6.84 -14.49
N TRP A 7 -2.41 5.94 -13.51
CA TRP A 7 -3.61 5.76 -12.69
C TRP A 7 -3.56 6.65 -11.46
N SER A 8 -4.67 7.30 -11.13
CA SER A 8 -4.79 8.18 -9.96
C SER A 8 -6.23 8.21 -9.45
N CYS A 9 -6.40 8.37 -8.13
CA CYS A 9 -7.69 8.70 -7.52
C CYS A 9 -7.47 9.37 -6.16
N ALA A 10 -8.42 10.19 -5.71
CA ALA A 10 -8.42 10.70 -4.34
C ALA A 10 -8.78 9.58 -3.36
N LEU A 11 -8.11 9.55 -2.20
CA LEU A 11 -8.32 8.56 -1.14
C LEU A 11 -8.81 9.27 0.13
N SER A 12 -9.81 8.69 0.80
CA SER A 12 -10.12 9.07 2.18
C SER A 12 -9.16 8.40 3.17
N GLU A 13 -9.08 8.90 4.41
CA GLU A 13 -8.26 8.32 5.48
C GLU A 13 -8.55 6.84 5.71
N ARG A 14 -9.83 6.44 5.62
CA ARG A 14 -10.27 5.05 5.73
C ARG A 14 -9.61 4.13 4.71
N HIS A 15 -9.45 4.61 3.47
CA HIS A 15 -8.89 3.82 2.39
C HIS A 15 -7.37 3.94 2.25
N LEU A 16 -6.76 4.90 2.94
CA LEU A 16 -5.31 5.10 2.91
C LEU A 16 -4.57 3.83 3.36
N ARG A 17 -5.03 3.16 4.42
CA ARG A 17 -4.44 1.91 4.89
C ARG A 17 -4.48 0.83 3.81
N SER A 18 -5.63 0.59 3.20
CA SER A 18 -5.79 -0.43 2.16
C SER A 18 -4.94 -0.10 0.92
N ALA A 19 -4.83 1.18 0.55
CA ALA A 19 -3.96 1.62 -0.54
C ALA A 19 -2.47 1.40 -0.24
N VAL A 20 -2.02 1.72 0.98
CA VAL A 20 -0.64 1.48 1.41
C VAL A 20 -0.34 -0.02 1.43
N ALA A 21 -1.22 -0.83 2.04
CA ALA A 21 -1.08 -2.29 2.04
C ALA A 21 -1.03 -2.85 0.62
N TYR A 22 -1.87 -2.34 -0.29
CA TYR A 22 -1.87 -2.74 -1.70
C TYR A 22 -0.51 -2.48 -2.35
N VAL A 23 0.08 -1.30 -2.14
CA VAL A 23 1.40 -0.96 -2.70
C VAL A 23 2.48 -1.86 -2.12
N LEU A 24 2.51 -2.04 -0.80
CA LEU A 24 3.52 -2.86 -0.12
C LEU A 24 3.43 -4.34 -0.51
N LEU A 25 2.22 -4.86 -0.75
CA LEU A 25 2.00 -6.25 -1.18
C LEU A 25 2.21 -6.49 -2.68
N ASN A 26 2.42 -5.46 -3.51
CA ASN A 26 2.58 -5.66 -4.95
C ASN A 26 3.72 -6.62 -5.34
N PRO A 27 4.92 -6.57 -4.73
CA PRO A 27 5.99 -7.53 -5.02
C PRO A 27 5.60 -8.98 -4.70
N VAL A 28 4.87 -9.19 -3.60
CA VAL A 28 4.35 -10.52 -3.22
C VAL A 28 3.30 -11.00 -4.20
N ARG A 29 2.32 -10.13 -4.55
CA ARG A 29 1.29 -10.42 -5.55
C ARG A 29 1.85 -10.69 -6.95
N ALA A 30 3.01 -10.11 -7.26
CA ALA A 30 3.73 -10.36 -8.50
C ALA A 30 4.61 -11.62 -8.46
N GLY A 31 4.70 -12.31 -7.30
CA GLY A 31 5.51 -13.52 -7.13
C GLY A 31 7.01 -13.26 -7.07
N LEU A 32 7.44 -12.01 -6.79
CA LEU A 32 8.86 -11.63 -6.75
C LEU A 32 9.52 -11.98 -5.41
N VAL A 33 8.76 -11.95 -4.32
CA VAL A 33 9.20 -12.24 -2.94
C VAL A 33 8.06 -12.88 -2.16
N GLU A 34 8.37 -13.57 -1.06
CA GLU A 34 7.36 -14.18 -0.18
C GLU A 34 6.77 -13.18 0.81
N ARG A 35 7.59 -12.23 1.26
CA ARG A 35 7.23 -11.17 2.22
C ARG A 35 7.57 -9.78 1.67
N PRO A 36 6.74 -8.75 1.91
CA PRO A 36 6.91 -7.42 1.30
C PRO A 36 8.25 -6.74 1.66
N GLU A 37 8.73 -6.87 2.89
CA GLU A 37 10.01 -6.36 3.41
C GLU A 37 11.23 -6.97 2.73
N GLN A 38 11.09 -8.11 2.06
CA GLN A 38 12.18 -8.73 1.31
C GLN A 38 12.44 -8.01 -0.03
N TRP A 39 11.54 -7.14 -0.48
CA TRP A 39 11.70 -6.43 -1.74
C TRP A 39 12.60 -5.18 -1.57
N PRO A 40 13.84 -5.20 -2.09
CA PRO A 40 14.84 -4.16 -1.81
C PRO A 40 14.53 -2.82 -2.48
N HIS A 41 13.62 -2.80 -3.45
CA HIS A 41 13.23 -1.59 -4.18
C HIS A 41 11.93 -1.00 -3.66
N SER A 42 11.69 -1.10 -2.34
CA SER A 42 10.57 -0.44 -1.67
C SER A 42 10.91 -0.03 -0.25
N SER A 43 10.13 0.92 0.27
CA SER A 43 10.17 1.34 1.67
C SER A 43 9.51 0.32 2.63
N ALA A 44 9.12 -0.87 2.16
CA ALA A 44 8.36 -1.85 2.94
C ALA A 44 9.08 -2.23 4.24
N ALA A 45 10.38 -2.55 4.16
CA ALA A 45 11.17 -2.93 5.33
C ALA A 45 11.18 -1.81 6.41
N ALA A 46 11.36 -0.56 6.01
CA ALA A 46 11.38 0.57 6.94
C ALA A 46 10.00 0.90 7.53
N LEU A 47 8.94 0.75 6.73
CA LEU A 47 7.56 0.97 7.17
C LEU A 47 7.06 -0.13 8.11
N LEU A 48 7.54 -1.36 7.93
CA LEU A 48 7.22 -2.51 8.77
C LEU A 48 8.16 -2.68 9.98
N GLY A 49 9.20 -1.84 10.09
CA GLY A 49 10.13 -1.85 11.23
C GLY A 49 11.25 -2.90 11.14
N GLU A 50 11.43 -3.52 9.97
CA GLU A 50 12.48 -4.51 9.68
C GLU A 50 13.82 -3.85 9.30
N SER A 51 13.82 -2.54 9.04
CA SER A 51 15.02 -1.77 8.74
C SER A 51 14.89 -0.30 9.16
N ALA A 52 16.02 0.36 9.42
CA ALA A 52 16.08 1.80 9.63
C ALA A 52 16.59 2.47 8.35
N ASP A 53 15.73 3.25 7.69
CA ASP A 53 16.06 4.03 6.51
C ASP A 53 15.45 5.44 6.64
N PRO A 54 16.26 6.45 7.02
CA PRO A 54 15.78 7.81 7.26
C PRO A 54 15.00 8.44 6.10
N LEU A 55 15.18 7.97 4.86
CA LEU A 55 14.46 8.46 3.70
C LEU A 55 13.11 7.78 3.51
N ALA A 56 12.98 6.54 3.97
CA ALA A 56 11.76 5.74 3.89
C ALA A 56 10.90 5.83 5.17
N GLU A 57 11.44 6.40 6.25
CA GLU A 57 10.73 6.58 7.50
C GLU A 57 9.63 7.65 7.42
N SER A 58 8.39 7.22 7.35
CA SER A 58 7.20 8.09 7.46
C SER A 58 6.46 7.81 8.76
N ASN A 59 6.49 8.77 9.68
CA ASN A 59 5.72 8.71 10.93
C ASN A 59 4.19 8.63 10.67
N VAL A 60 3.70 9.31 9.63
CA VAL A 60 2.30 9.27 9.21
C VAL A 60 1.92 7.85 8.77
N LEU A 61 2.66 7.26 7.83
CA LEU A 61 2.32 5.91 7.33
C LEU A 61 2.52 4.85 8.42
N LYS A 62 3.57 4.95 9.23
CA LYS A 62 3.76 4.09 10.41
C LYS A 62 2.58 4.20 11.39
N HIS A 63 2.06 5.40 11.63
CA HIS A 63 0.87 5.59 12.46
C HIS A 63 -0.37 4.91 11.88
N TYR A 64 -0.63 5.07 10.58
CA TYR A 64 -1.75 4.40 9.90
C TYR A 64 -1.64 2.88 9.86
N LEU A 65 -0.41 2.34 9.79
CA LEU A 65 -0.17 0.90 9.82
C LEU A 65 -0.30 0.32 11.25
N SER A 66 0.16 1.05 12.27
CA SER A 66 0.19 0.60 13.67
C SER A 66 -1.14 0.68 14.43
N THR A 67 -2.07 1.53 14.02
CA THR A 67 -3.32 1.82 14.74
C THR A 67 -4.45 0.80 14.55
N ALA A 68 -4.27 -0.19 13.67
CA ALA A 68 -5.27 -1.24 13.44
C ALA A 68 -5.04 -2.48 14.33
N PRO A 69 -6.09 -3.16 14.84
CA PRO A 69 -5.96 -4.47 15.45
C PRO A 69 -5.30 -5.45 14.46
N GLY A 70 -4.21 -6.13 14.86
CA GLY A 70 -3.45 -7.01 13.97
C GLY A 70 -2.41 -6.30 13.08
N SER A 71 -2.03 -5.07 13.43
CA SER A 71 -1.14 -4.13 12.69
C SER A 71 0.22 -4.65 12.18
N GLN A 72 0.64 -5.86 12.55
CA GLN A 72 1.80 -6.52 11.96
C GLN A 72 1.49 -7.18 10.61
N ASN A 73 0.21 -7.46 10.32
CA ASN A 73 -0.22 -8.00 9.05
C ASN A 73 -0.82 -6.92 8.15
N LEU A 74 -0.30 -6.85 6.93
CA LEU A 74 -0.91 -6.11 5.82
C LEU A 74 -2.18 -6.86 5.37
N ASP A 75 -3.21 -6.86 6.20
CA ASP A 75 -4.49 -7.47 5.87
C ASP A 75 -5.20 -6.59 4.83
N LEU A 76 -5.18 -7.08 3.59
CA LEU A 76 -5.90 -6.53 2.45
C LEU A 76 -6.67 -7.65 1.77
N SER A 77 -8.00 -7.56 1.77
CA SER A 77 -8.83 -8.52 1.05
C SER A 77 -8.71 -8.34 -0.47
N ASP A 78 -8.97 -9.41 -1.23
CA ASP A 78 -9.03 -9.32 -2.69
C ASP A 78 -10.11 -8.34 -3.17
N ALA A 79 -11.23 -8.24 -2.46
CA ALA A 79 -12.28 -7.29 -2.75
C ALA A 79 -11.79 -5.84 -2.66
N GLU A 80 -11.07 -5.49 -1.59
CA GLU A 80 -10.47 -4.16 -1.43
C GLU A 80 -9.41 -3.87 -2.50
N ALA A 81 -8.57 -4.86 -2.84
CA ALA A 81 -7.56 -4.72 -3.89
C ALA A 81 -8.19 -4.48 -5.28
N ILE A 82 -9.27 -5.19 -5.59
CA ILE A 82 -10.04 -5.01 -6.84
C ILE A 82 -10.68 -3.62 -6.86
N GLU A 83 -11.26 -3.19 -5.74
CA GLU A 83 -11.90 -1.88 -5.63
C GLU A 83 -10.89 -0.73 -5.83
N LEU A 84 -9.70 -0.83 -5.22
CA LEU A 84 -8.61 0.12 -5.41
C LEU A 84 -8.17 0.22 -6.89
N ARG A 85 -7.98 -0.92 -7.57
CA ARG A 85 -7.65 -0.94 -9.01
C ARG A 85 -8.74 -0.28 -9.85
N ARG A 86 -10.01 -0.53 -9.54
CA ARG A 86 -11.13 0.03 -10.29
C ARG A 86 -11.15 1.56 -10.19
N HIS A 87 -10.98 2.11 -8.99
CA HIS A 87 -11.03 3.57 -8.81
C HIS A 87 -9.81 4.27 -9.39
N THR A 88 -8.61 3.71 -9.20
CA THR A 88 -7.36 4.26 -9.76
C THR A 88 -7.35 4.26 -11.29
N SER A 89 -7.96 3.26 -11.93
CA SER A 89 -8.08 3.20 -13.40
C SER A 89 -9.09 4.18 -14.01
N THR A 90 -10.06 4.66 -13.23
CA THR A 90 -11.16 5.52 -13.71
C THR A 90 -11.06 6.97 -13.22
N GLY A 91 -10.16 7.28 -12.29
CA GLY A 91 -10.06 8.60 -11.68
C GLY A 91 -11.10 8.90 -10.60
N ARG A 92 -12.05 7.99 -10.35
CA ARG A 92 -13.16 8.23 -9.41
C ARG A 92 -12.63 8.20 -7.97
N PRO A 93 -13.04 9.16 -7.11
CA PRO A 93 -12.67 9.14 -5.69
C PRO A 93 -13.05 7.84 -5.00
N LEU A 94 -12.18 7.38 -4.10
CA LEU A 94 -12.47 6.25 -3.22
C LEU A 94 -12.98 6.82 -1.88
N GLU A 95 -14.28 7.07 -1.84
CA GLU A 95 -14.99 7.64 -0.69
C GLU A 95 -15.72 6.56 0.10
N SER A 96 -15.96 6.82 1.39
CA SER A 96 -16.85 5.95 2.18
C SER A 96 -18.27 6.12 1.65
N ARG A 97 -18.93 5.03 1.26
CA ARG A 97 -20.40 5.00 1.31
C ARG A 97 -20.88 5.08 2.75
#